data_AF-A0A3M2A201-F1
#
_entry.id   AF-A0A3M2A201-F1
#
_cell.length_a   1.000
_cell.length_b   1.000
_cell.length_c   1.000
_cell.angle_alpha   90.00
_cell.angle_beta   90.00
_cell.angle_gamma   90.00
#
_symmetry.space_group_name_H-M   'P 1'
#
loop_
_entity.id
_entity.type
_entity.pdbx_description
1 polymer ?
#
loop_
_entity_poly.entity_id
_entity_poly.type
_entity_poly.pdbx_seq_one_letter_code
_entity_poly.pdbx_strand_id
1 'polypeptide(L)'
;NAKFLHGPVKQNDCYACHDPHGSPYAKVLKKPFPAQFYMPYKTENYALCFDCHNKDIALNEFTTKLTDFRNGDRNLHFLHVNKDPKGRSCKACHEVHAGNQEKHIRKEVPFGKMWKLPVNYTKTPTGGRCVVGCHKPKEYDRENPVVY
;
A
#
# COMPACT_ATOMS: atom_id res chain seq x y z
N ASN A 1 -2.00 15.37 14.73
CA ASN A 1 -1.17 14.17 15.00
C ASN A 1 -1.77 12.97 14.29
N ALA A 2 -0.93 12.13 13.68
CA ALA A 2 -1.37 10.92 12.99
C ALA A 2 -1.64 9.78 14.00
N LYS A 3 -2.71 9.00 13.80
CA LYS A 3 -3.14 7.96 14.75
C LYS A 3 -2.27 6.69 14.71
N PHE A 4 -1.74 6.33 13.55
CA PHE A 4 -0.99 5.09 13.32
C PHE A 4 0.38 5.41 12.74
N LEU A 5 1.42 5.36 13.56
CA LEU A 5 2.82 5.55 13.14
C LEU A 5 3.37 4.25 12.55
N HIS A 6 4.14 4.36 11.46
CA HIS A 6 4.91 3.25 10.92
C HIS A 6 6.07 2.90 11.87
N GLY A 7 6.50 1.63 11.91
CA GLY A 7 7.45 1.11 12.90
C GLY A 7 8.70 1.98 13.12
N PRO A 8 9.47 2.30 12.05
CA PRO A 8 10.66 3.15 12.17
C PRO A 8 10.35 4.54 12.73
N VAL A 9 9.24 5.17 12.30
CA VAL A 9 8.83 6.49 12.81
C VAL A 9 8.44 6.42 14.28
N LYS A 10 7.74 5.36 14.72
CA LYS A 10 7.38 5.14 16.12
C LYS A 10 8.62 5.00 17.01
N GLN A 11 9.72 4.49 16.45
CA GLN A 11 10.99 4.24 17.15
C GLN A 11 11.99 5.39 17.01
N ASN A 12 11.61 6.50 16.34
CA ASN A 12 12.52 7.59 15.95
C ASN A 12 13.72 7.13 15.09
N ASP A 13 13.57 6.00 14.39
CA ASP A 13 14.57 5.45 13.49
C ASP A 13 14.32 5.96 12.06
N CYS A 14 14.61 7.24 11.85
CA CYS A 14 14.47 7.88 10.55
C CYS A 14 15.46 7.30 9.52
N TYR A 15 16.61 6.81 9.99
CA TYR A 15 17.70 6.31 9.15
C TYR A 15 17.47 4.87 8.69
N ALA A 16 16.47 4.15 9.19
CA ALA A 16 16.02 2.89 8.59
C ALA A 16 15.72 3.05 7.10
N CYS A 17 15.10 4.17 6.71
CA CYS A 17 14.70 4.44 5.33
C CYS A 17 15.54 5.53 4.65
N HIS A 18 15.97 6.54 5.40
CA HIS A 18 16.74 7.67 4.87
C HIS A 18 18.25 7.51 5.14
N ASP A 19 19.07 8.05 4.25
CA ASP A 19 20.52 8.11 4.42
C ASP A 19 20.93 9.53 4.88
N PRO A 20 21.44 9.72 6.11
CA PRO A 20 21.82 11.05 6.58
C PRO A 20 23.03 11.65 5.83
N HIS A 21 23.81 10.83 5.12
CA HIS A 21 25.00 11.28 4.39
C HIS A 21 24.75 11.53 2.91
N GLY A 22 23.50 11.44 2.47
CA GLY A 22 23.13 11.61 1.07
C GLY A 22 22.91 10.27 0.37
N SER A 23 22.09 10.30 -0.69
CA SER A 23 21.76 9.11 -1.46
C SER A 23 21.44 9.50 -2.90
N PRO A 24 21.73 8.61 -3.89
CA PRO A 24 21.31 8.82 -5.27
C PRO A 24 19.80 8.69 -5.48
N TYR A 25 19.05 8.21 -4.48
CA TYR A 25 17.59 8.05 -4.58
C TYR A 25 16.86 9.30 -4.06
N ALA A 26 15.70 9.59 -4.68
CA ALA A 26 14.88 10.73 -4.30
C ALA A 26 14.56 10.75 -2.80
N LYS A 27 14.54 11.95 -2.21
CA LYS A 27 14.29 12.17 -0.77
C LYS A 27 15.31 11.49 0.15
N VAL A 28 16.52 11.28 -0.36
CA VAL A 28 17.63 10.72 0.40
C VAL A 28 17.31 9.32 0.93
N LEU A 29 16.55 8.52 0.17
CA LEU A 29 16.16 7.16 0.58
C LEU A 29 17.32 6.18 0.38
N LYS A 30 17.41 5.11 1.16
CA LYS A 30 18.51 4.12 1.01
C LYS A 30 18.39 3.22 -0.22
N LYS A 31 17.17 3.04 -0.75
CA LYS A 31 16.84 2.10 -1.83
C LYS A 31 15.73 2.66 -2.72
N PRO A 32 15.52 2.07 -3.92
CA PRO A 32 14.43 2.45 -4.80
C PRO A 32 13.06 2.44 -4.12
N PHE A 33 12.30 3.51 -4.39
CA PHE A 33 10.90 3.69 -3.99
C PHE A 33 10.23 4.59 -5.03
N PRO A 34 9.08 4.20 -5.61
CA PRO A 34 8.54 4.91 -6.75
C PRO A 34 7.83 6.21 -6.34
N ALA A 35 8.13 7.28 -7.08
CA ALA A 35 7.45 8.56 -6.94
C ALA A 35 6.09 8.59 -7.66
N GLN A 36 5.86 7.68 -8.59
CA GLN A 36 4.67 7.63 -9.43
C GLN A 36 3.50 6.96 -8.70
N PHE A 37 2.27 7.39 -9.03
CA PHE A 37 1.05 6.75 -8.51
C PHE A 37 0.75 5.46 -9.27
N TYR A 38 0.81 5.53 -10.60
CA TYR A 38 0.67 4.39 -11.50
C TYR A 38 2.00 4.10 -12.21
N MET A 39 2.33 2.82 -12.34
CA MET A 39 3.47 2.33 -13.12
C MET A 39 3.36 0.82 -13.36
N PRO A 40 4.03 0.26 -14.39
CA PRO A 40 4.18 -1.17 -14.51
C PRO A 40 4.85 -1.75 -13.26
N TYR A 41 4.35 -2.89 -12.80
CA TYR A 41 4.93 -3.54 -11.63
C TYR A 41 6.32 -4.07 -11.94
N LYS A 42 7.27 -3.76 -11.05
CA LYS A 42 8.55 -4.45 -10.93
C LYS A 42 8.94 -4.49 -9.47
N THR A 43 9.41 -5.63 -8.97
CA THR A 43 9.71 -5.83 -7.55
C THR A 43 10.82 -4.90 -7.08
N GLU A 44 11.84 -4.70 -7.91
CA GLU A 44 13.02 -3.88 -7.62
C GLU A 44 12.67 -2.43 -7.31
N ASN A 45 11.58 -1.90 -7.89
CA ASN A 45 11.14 -0.52 -7.64
C ASN A 45 10.73 -0.30 -6.17
N TYR A 46 10.40 -1.36 -5.45
CA TYR A 46 9.96 -1.32 -4.05
C TYR A 46 11.00 -1.93 -3.10
N ALA A 47 12.26 -2.04 -3.51
CA ALA A 47 13.30 -2.68 -2.71
C ALA A 47 13.40 -2.11 -1.30
N LEU A 48 13.17 -0.80 -1.11
CA LEU A 48 13.11 -0.20 0.23
C LEU A 48 12.03 -0.81 1.12
N CYS A 49 10.85 -1.08 0.57
CA CYS A 49 9.73 -1.66 1.33
C CYS A 49 10.03 -3.10 1.73
N PHE A 50 10.69 -3.85 0.85
CA PHE A 50 10.92 -5.28 1.02
C PHE A 50 12.10 -5.65 1.92
N ASP A 51 12.80 -4.65 2.47
CA ASP A 51 13.73 -4.88 3.58
C ASP A 51 13.02 -5.37 4.86
N CYS A 52 11.73 -5.05 5.01
CA CYS A 52 10.93 -5.51 6.14
C CYS A 52 9.62 -6.20 5.74
N HIS A 53 9.05 -5.87 4.58
CA HIS A 53 7.80 -6.46 4.13
C HIS A 53 8.02 -7.63 3.17
N ASN A 54 7.18 -8.66 3.25
CA ASN A 54 7.26 -9.77 2.32
C ASN A 54 6.83 -9.34 0.90
N LYS A 55 7.72 -9.47 -0.09
CA LYS A 55 7.46 -9.15 -1.50
C LYS A 55 6.41 -10.04 -2.15
N ASP A 56 6.22 -11.26 -1.65
CA ASP A 56 5.35 -12.26 -2.25
C ASP A 56 3.87 -11.85 -2.21
N ILE A 57 3.51 -10.91 -1.33
CA ILE A 57 2.16 -10.31 -1.29
C ILE A 57 1.81 -9.62 -2.62
N ALA A 58 2.80 -9.21 -3.41
CA ALA A 58 2.57 -8.57 -4.71
C ALA A 58 2.83 -9.53 -5.88
N LEU A 59 3.38 -10.72 -5.65
CA LEU A 59 3.75 -11.68 -6.69
C LEU A 59 2.74 -12.81 -6.86
N ASN A 60 2.09 -13.22 -5.76
CA ASN A 60 1.19 -14.37 -5.78
C ASN A 60 -0.26 -13.91 -5.96
N GLU A 61 -0.91 -14.36 -7.04
CA GLU A 61 -2.31 -14.03 -7.31
C GLU A 61 -3.27 -14.62 -6.28
N PHE A 62 -2.93 -15.78 -5.72
CA PHE A 62 -3.72 -16.47 -4.70
C PHE A 62 -2.88 -16.78 -3.46
N THR A 63 -3.49 -16.62 -2.29
CA THR A 63 -2.86 -16.93 -1.00
C THR A 63 -3.91 -17.03 0.10
N THR A 64 -3.67 -17.90 1.09
CA THR A 64 -4.43 -17.91 2.35
C THR A 64 -3.65 -17.37 3.54
N LYS A 65 -2.33 -17.15 3.38
CA LYS A 65 -1.39 -16.91 4.49
C LYS A 65 -0.59 -15.63 4.38
N LEU A 66 -0.37 -15.09 3.18
CA LEU A 66 0.56 -13.97 2.98
C LEU A 66 -0.02 -12.62 3.37
N THR A 67 -1.34 -12.46 3.31
CA THR A 67 -1.98 -11.18 3.58
C THR A 67 -3.44 -11.33 4.01
N ASP A 68 -3.89 -10.37 4.82
CA ASP A 68 -5.29 -10.23 5.20
C ASP A 68 -6.12 -9.50 4.14
N PHE A 69 -5.47 -8.79 3.20
CA PHE A 69 -6.15 -8.07 2.12
C PHE A 69 -6.38 -9.01 0.93
N ARG A 70 -7.34 -9.92 1.10
CA ARG A 70 -7.74 -10.93 0.12
C ARG A 70 -9.22 -11.24 0.24
N ASN A 71 -9.87 -11.56 -0.87
CA ASN A 71 -11.27 -12.00 -0.90
C ASN A 71 -11.30 -13.51 -1.17
N GLY A 72 -11.62 -14.32 -0.17
CA GLY A 72 -11.24 -15.73 -0.18
C GLY A 72 -9.72 -15.86 -0.29
N ASP A 73 -9.23 -16.73 -1.17
CA ASP A 73 -7.82 -16.88 -1.48
C ASP A 73 -7.28 -15.81 -2.44
N ARG A 74 -8.15 -15.03 -3.10
CA ARG A 74 -7.74 -14.06 -4.11
C ARG A 74 -7.04 -12.86 -3.48
N ASN A 75 -5.75 -12.72 -3.78
CA ASN A 75 -4.91 -11.67 -3.23
C ASN A 75 -5.21 -10.30 -3.87
N LEU A 76 -5.74 -9.37 -3.08
CA LEU A 76 -6.09 -8.05 -3.57
C LEU A 76 -4.88 -7.12 -3.68
N HIS A 77 -3.75 -7.40 -3.02
CA HIS A 77 -2.49 -6.69 -3.29
C HIS A 77 -2.02 -6.96 -4.72
N PHE A 78 -1.91 -8.23 -5.11
CA PHE A 78 -1.56 -8.63 -6.48
C PHE A 78 -2.48 -7.95 -7.50
N LEU A 79 -3.79 -8.01 -7.28
CA LEU A 79 -4.78 -7.41 -8.18
C LEU A 79 -4.52 -5.94 -8.50
N HIS A 80 -4.13 -5.14 -7.50
CA HIS A 80 -3.99 -3.69 -7.63
C HIS A 80 -2.58 -3.25 -8.02
N VAL A 81 -1.57 -3.92 -7.46
CA VAL A 81 -0.17 -3.52 -7.55
C VAL A 81 0.50 -4.19 -8.75
N ASN A 82 0.25 -5.49 -8.97
CA ASN A 82 0.86 -6.27 -10.04
C ASN A 82 0.04 -6.13 -11.34
N LYS A 83 0.15 -4.96 -11.97
CA LYS A 83 -0.42 -4.70 -13.29
C LYS A 83 0.61 -4.05 -14.21
N ASP A 84 0.48 -4.33 -15.49
CA ASP A 84 1.18 -3.66 -16.57
C ASP A 84 0.12 -3.10 -17.55
N PRO A 85 0.13 -1.79 -17.88
CA PRO A 85 1.07 -0.74 -17.45
C PRO A 85 0.62 0.04 -16.21
N LYS A 86 -0.57 -0.22 -15.67
CA LYS A 86 -1.21 0.60 -14.62
C LYS A 86 -1.25 -0.08 -13.24
N GLY A 87 -0.12 -0.60 -12.78
CA GLY A 87 0.07 -1.03 -11.40
C GLY A 87 0.01 0.16 -10.45
N ARG A 88 -0.69 0.03 -9.32
CA ARG A 88 -0.71 1.05 -8.27
C ARG A 88 0.51 0.84 -7.39
N SER A 89 1.30 1.89 -7.17
CA SER A 89 2.39 1.80 -6.20
C SER A 89 1.85 1.61 -4.78
N CYS A 90 2.65 1.05 -3.87
CA CYS A 90 2.23 0.86 -2.47
C CYS A 90 1.73 2.17 -1.84
N LYS A 91 2.36 3.29 -2.20
CA LYS A 91 1.99 4.64 -1.73
C LYS A 91 0.69 5.18 -2.32
N ALA A 92 0.12 4.52 -3.33
CA ALA A 92 -1.19 4.87 -3.85
C ALA A 92 -2.26 4.65 -2.79
N CYS A 93 -2.09 3.62 -1.94
CA CYS A 93 -3.04 3.28 -0.89
C CYS A 93 -2.48 3.52 0.52
N HIS A 94 -1.16 3.47 0.74
CA HIS A 94 -0.54 3.58 2.06
C HIS A 94 0.20 4.91 2.31
N GLU A 95 0.09 5.44 3.52
CA GLU A 95 1.02 6.44 4.06
C GLU A 95 2.28 5.75 4.59
N VAL A 96 3.46 6.21 4.16
CA VAL A 96 4.74 5.53 4.47
C VAL A 96 5.36 5.93 5.81
N HIS A 97 4.96 7.09 6.35
CA HIS A 97 5.43 7.55 7.66
C HIS A 97 4.37 7.29 8.73
N ALA A 98 3.16 7.82 8.54
CA ALA A 98 2.07 7.67 9.47
C ALA A 98 0.73 7.91 8.78
N GLY A 99 -0.28 7.16 9.19
CA GLY A 99 -1.63 7.23 8.66
C GLY A 99 -2.66 7.50 9.76
N ASN A 100 -3.85 7.91 9.33
CA ASN A 100 -4.99 8.11 10.24
C ASN A 100 -6.04 7.00 10.16
N GLN A 101 -5.87 6.06 9.22
CA GLN A 101 -6.68 4.85 9.14
C GLN A 101 -5.80 3.63 9.43
N GLU A 102 -6.44 2.54 9.83
CA GLU A 102 -5.78 1.27 10.06
C GLU A 102 -4.97 0.81 8.84
N LYS A 103 -3.92 0.01 9.08
CA LYS A 103 -3.00 -0.49 8.05
C LYS A 103 -2.35 0.64 7.21
N HIS A 104 -2.25 1.84 7.79
CA HIS A 104 -1.73 3.06 7.16
C HIS A 104 -2.44 3.45 5.86
N ILE A 105 -3.71 3.08 5.68
CA ILE A 105 -4.43 3.47 4.46
C ILE A 105 -4.63 5.00 4.43
N ARG A 106 -4.24 5.63 3.32
CA ARG A 106 -4.37 7.08 3.10
C ARG A 106 -5.84 7.47 3.16
N LYS A 107 -6.13 8.67 3.69
CA LYS A 107 -7.49 9.23 3.67
C LYS A 107 -7.89 9.79 2.30
N GLU A 108 -6.90 10.05 1.46
CA GLU A 108 -7.10 10.67 0.16
C GLU A 108 -5.96 10.32 -0.79
N VAL A 109 -6.30 10.27 -2.08
CA VAL A 109 -5.37 10.03 -3.18
C VAL A 109 -5.39 11.18 -4.18
N PRO A 110 -4.25 11.58 -4.75
CA PRO A 110 -4.21 12.64 -5.74
C PRO A 110 -4.96 12.24 -7.01
N PHE A 111 -5.74 13.17 -7.55
CA PHE A 111 -6.46 13.05 -8.82
C PHE A 111 -6.23 14.29 -9.67
N GLY A 112 -5.40 14.16 -10.70
CA GLY A 112 -4.89 15.31 -11.45
C GLY A 112 -4.00 16.20 -10.57
N LYS A 113 -3.96 17.50 -10.88
CA LYS A 113 -3.06 18.46 -10.20
C LYS A 113 -3.65 19.07 -8.93
N MET A 114 -4.97 19.22 -8.88
CA MET A 114 -5.64 20.03 -7.85
C MET A 114 -6.58 19.24 -6.93
N TRP A 115 -7.06 18.08 -7.38
CA TRP A 115 -8.10 17.36 -6.67
C TRP A 115 -7.53 16.19 -5.89
N LYS A 116 -8.17 15.87 -4.77
CA LYS A 116 -7.88 14.69 -3.98
C LYS A 116 -9.17 13.92 -3.79
N LEU A 117 -9.14 12.63 -4.09
CA LEU A 117 -10.30 11.75 -3.93
C LEU A 117 -10.23 11.08 -2.57
N PRO A 118 -11.32 11.08 -1.79
CA PRO A 118 -11.34 10.44 -0.49
C PRO A 118 -11.21 8.91 -0.63
N VAL A 119 -10.60 8.32 0.39
CA VAL A 119 -10.48 6.88 0.59
C VAL A 119 -10.91 6.59 2.02
N ASN A 120 -12.03 5.91 2.16
CA ASN A 120 -12.52 5.45 3.46
C ASN A 120 -12.37 3.93 3.54
N TYR A 121 -11.54 3.50 4.49
CA TYR A 121 -11.34 2.09 4.80
C TYR A 121 -12.05 1.74 6.10
N THR A 122 -12.86 0.68 6.05
CA THR A 122 -13.50 0.10 7.23
C THR A 122 -13.06 -1.34 7.35
N LYS A 123 -12.36 -1.67 8.43
CA LYS A 123 -11.93 -3.04 8.71
C LYS A 123 -13.09 -3.84 9.31
N THR A 124 -13.22 -5.11 8.91
CA THR A 124 -14.05 -6.10 9.59
C THR A 124 -13.15 -7.19 10.20
N PRO A 125 -13.65 -8.07 11.07
CA PRO A 125 -12.84 -9.15 11.63
C PRO A 125 -12.18 -10.02 10.55
N THR A 126 -12.95 -10.36 9.52
CA THR A 126 -12.59 -11.29 8.44
C THR A 126 -12.21 -10.59 7.14
N GLY A 127 -12.23 -9.27 7.08
CA GLY A 127 -12.03 -8.55 5.82
C GLY A 127 -12.08 -7.03 5.95
N GLY A 128 -12.77 -6.37 5.01
CA GLY A 128 -12.96 -4.93 5.05
C GLY A 128 -13.71 -4.37 3.86
N ARG A 129 -13.97 -3.06 3.92
CA ARG A 129 -14.67 -2.29 2.89
C ARG A 129 -13.85 -1.08 2.51
N CYS A 130 -13.82 -0.78 1.21
CA CYS A 130 -13.20 0.41 0.65
C CYS A 130 -14.23 1.23 -0.12
N VAL A 131 -14.39 2.50 0.27
CA VAL A 131 -15.06 3.53 -0.53
C VAL A 131 -13.99 4.43 -1.12
N VAL A 132 -13.87 4.43 -2.45
CA VAL A 132 -12.80 5.11 -3.19
C VAL A 132 -13.35 5.82 -4.42
N GLY A 133 -12.62 6.78 -4.95
CA GLY A 133 -12.96 7.41 -6.24
C GLY A 133 -12.55 6.62 -7.49
N CYS A 134 -11.94 5.43 -7.35
CA CYS A 134 -11.45 4.63 -8.48
C CYS A 134 -12.45 3.60 -9.02
N HIS A 135 -13.28 3.01 -8.15
CA HIS A 135 -14.30 2.02 -8.48
C HIS A 135 -15.46 2.13 -7.47
N LYS A 136 -16.63 1.58 -7.79
CA LYS A 136 -17.75 1.50 -6.84
C LYS A 136 -17.29 0.87 -5.52
N PRO A 137 -17.87 1.25 -4.37
CA PRO A 137 -17.50 0.66 -3.09
C PRO A 137 -17.47 -0.86 -3.15
N LYS A 138 -16.39 -1.46 -2.65
CA LYS A 138 -16.24 -2.91 -2.61
C LYS A 138 -15.89 -3.38 -1.20
N GLU A 139 -16.45 -4.53 -0.87
CA GLU A 139 -16.13 -5.29 0.34
C GLU A 139 -15.29 -6.50 -0.04
N TYR A 140 -14.54 -7.03 0.90
CA TYR A 140 -13.84 -8.29 0.76
C TYR A 140 -13.90 -9.04 2.09
N ASP A 141 -13.90 -10.36 2.01
CA ASP A 141 -13.94 -11.23 3.17
C ASP A 141 -13.12 -12.50 2.92
N ARG A 142 -12.34 -12.93 3.91
CA ARG A 142 -11.44 -14.07 3.84
C ARG A 142 -12.12 -15.42 4.08
N GLU A 143 -13.26 -15.42 4.76
CA GLU A 143 -14.02 -16.60 5.18
C GLU A 143 -15.29 -16.78 4.33
N ASN A 144 -15.99 -15.69 4.02
CA ASN A 144 -17.21 -15.68 3.20
C ASN A 144 -17.03 -14.76 1.97
N PRO A 145 -16.30 -15.21 0.92
CA PRO A 145 -15.86 -14.33 -0.16
C PRO A 145 -17.00 -13.61 -0.88
N VAL A 146 -16.83 -12.31 -1.10
CA VAL A 146 -17.82 -11.47 -1.77
C VAL A 146 -17.83 -11.73 -3.28
N VAL A 147 -19.02 -11.91 -3.86
CA VAL A 147 -19.23 -12.00 -5.32
C VAL A 147 -19.51 -10.59 -5.85
N TYR A 148 -18.85 -10.18 -6.94
CA TYR A 148 -18.90 -8.83 -7.51
C TYR A 148 -19.60 -8.77 -8.86
#